data_AF-A0A3D2JVE3-F1
#
_entry.id   AF-A0A3D2JVE3-F1
#
_cell.length_a   1.000
_cell.length_b   1.000
_cell.length_c   1.000
_cell.angle_alpha   90.00
_cell.angle_beta   90.00
_cell.angle_gamma   90.00
#
_symmetry.space_group_name_H-M   'P 1'
#
loop_
_entity.id
_entity.type
_entity.pdbx_description
1 polymer ?
#
loop_
_entity_poly.entity_id
_entity_poly.type
_entity_poly.pdbx_seq_one_letter_code
_entity_poly.pdbx_strand_id
1 'polypeptide(L)'
;LAAQAMGADLAYLGSAFIATEEANAAEGYKKGIVENASNDIVYTNLFTGVHGNYLRPSIEAAGLDPDDLPESDPSNMNFGSGG
;
A
#
# COMPACT_ATOMS: atom_id res chain seq x y z
N LEU A 1 -15.65 -0.33 15.07
CA LEU A 1 -16.72 -1.31 15.34
C LEU A 1 -16.56 -2.64 14.59
N ALA A 2 -15.85 -2.73 13.44
CA ALA A 2 -15.75 -3.98 12.66
C ALA A 2 -15.26 -5.20 13.46
N ALA A 3 -14.13 -5.10 14.17
CA ALA A 3 -13.62 -6.21 14.99
C ALA A 3 -14.60 -6.64 16.10
N GLN A 4 -15.24 -5.68 16.76
CA GLN A 4 -16.27 -5.95 17.77
C GLN A 4 -17.52 -6.58 17.16
N ALA A 5 -17.97 -6.12 15.99
CA ALA A 5 -19.10 -6.68 15.27
C ALA A 5 -18.84 -8.11 14.79
N MET A 6 -17.57 -8.45 14.51
CA MET A 6 -17.12 -9.81 14.19
C MET A 6 -16.97 -10.72 15.42
N GLY A 7 -17.13 -10.19 16.64
CA GLY A 7 -16.90 -10.95 17.88
C GLY A 7 -15.44 -11.32 18.13
N ALA A 8 -14.49 -10.58 17.56
CA ALA A 8 -13.07 -10.83 17.76
C ALA A 8 -12.60 -10.34 19.14
N ASP A 9 -11.78 -11.13 19.83
CA ASP A 9 -11.16 -10.74 21.11
C ASP A 9 -10.04 -9.71 20.92
N LEU A 10 -9.36 -9.77 19.78
CA LEU A 10 -8.21 -8.93 19.44
C LEU A 10 -8.26 -8.51 17.97
N ALA A 11 -7.60 -7.40 17.66
CA ALA A 11 -7.39 -6.92 16.30
C ALA A 11 -5.94 -6.44 16.13
N TYR A 12 -5.38 -6.69 14.94
CA TYR A 12 -4.13 -6.10 14.50
C TYR A 12 -4.40 -5.22 13.29
N LEU A 13 -3.77 -4.05 13.23
CA LEU A 13 -3.91 -3.10 12.14
C LEU A 13 -2.52 -2.77 11.59
N GLY A 14 -2.41 -2.77 10.26
CA GLY A 14 -1.20 -2.37 9.54
C GLY A 14 -1.30 -0.93 9.06
N SER A 15 -1.54 -0.73 7.76
CA SER A 15 -1.47 0.57 7.07
C SER A 15 -2.28 1.70 7.69
N ALA A 16 -3.36 1.40 8.43
CA ALA A 16 -4.12 2.42 9.15
C ALA A 16 -3.27 3.22 10.14
N PHE A 17 -2.24 2.61 10.74
CA PHE A 17 -1.34 3.31 11.66
C PHE A 17 -0.32 4.22 10.96
N ILE A 18 -0.17 4.14 9.64
CA ILE A 18 0.75 5.02 8.90
C ILE A 18 0.25 6.47 8.96
N ALA A 19 -1.07 6.68 9.03
CA ALA A 19 -1.68 8.01 9.02
C ALA A 19 -1.66 8.73 10.38
N THR A 20 -1.11 8.13 11.44
CA THR A 20 -1.07 8.80 12.76
C THR A 20 -0.04 9.92 12.79
N GLU A 21 -0.14 10.83 13.76
CA GLU A 21 0.78 11.94 13.94
C GLU A 21 2.22 11.43 14.19
N GLU A 22 2.36 10.38 15.00
CA GLU A 22 3.63 9.82 15.47
C GLU A 22 4.37 8.99 14.42
N ALA A 23 3.67 8.52 13.38
CA ALA A 23 4.28 7.72 12.33
C ALA A 23 5.33 8.55 11.55
N ASN A 24 6.55 8.03 11.40
CA ASN A 24 7.59 8.68 10.60
C ASN A 24 7.39 8.40 9.09
N ALA A 25 6.29 8.92 8.55
CA ALA A 25 5.92 8.81 7.13
C ALA A 25 5.78 10.20 6.53
N ALA A 26 6.08 10.33 5.24
CA ALA A 26 5.89 11.59 4.52
C ALA A 26 4.43 12.03 4.57
N GLU A 27 4.19 13.33 4.76
CA GLU A 27 2.85 13.89 4.95
C GLU A 27 1.89 13.54 3.79
N GLY A 28 2.39 13.59 2.55
CA GLY A 28 1.62 13.19 1.38
C GLY A 28 1.19 11.72 1.41
N TYR A 29 2.00 10.83 1.99
CA TYR A 29 1.64 9.42 2.13
C TYR A 29 0.58 9.24 3.22
N LYS A 30 0.74 9.88 4.39
CA LYS A 30 -0.27 9.87 5.46
C LYS A 30 -1.62 10.35 4.95
N LYS A 31 -1.62 11.49 4.25
CA LYS A 31 -2.80 12.06 3.62
C LYS A 31 -3.40 11.12 2.57
N GLY A 32 -2.57 10.49 1.76
CA GLY A 32 -3.00 9.47 0.80
C GLY A 32 -3.74 8.29 1.45
N ILE A 33 -3.31 7.81 2.62
CA ILE A 33 -4.03 6.77 3.37
C ILE A 33 -5.42 7.23 3.82
N VAL A 34 -5.59 8.50 4.19
CA VAL A 34 -6.86 9.07 4.67
C VAL A 34 -7.83 9.37 3.54
N GLU A 35 -7.34 9.84 2.39
CA GLU A 35 -8.17 10.29 1.27
C GLU A 35 -8.72 9.17 0.39
N ASN A 36 -8.15 7.97 0.49
CA ASN A 36 -8.45 6.85 -0.40
C ASN A 36 -9.15 5.70 0.33
N ALA A 37 -9.82 4.85 -0.44
CA ALA A 37 -10.56 3.70 0.03
C ALA A 37 -10.03 2.39 -0.56
N SER A 38 -10.64 1.26 -0.17
CA SER A 38 -10.26 -0.06 -0.66
C SER A 38 -10.30 -0.20 -2.18
N ASN A 39 -11.17 0.55 -2.87
CA ASN A 39 -11.28 0.51 -4.33
C ASN A 39 -10.11 1.20 -5.04
N ASP A 40 -9.35 2.03 -4.32
CA ASP A 40 -8.16 2.71 -4.83
C ASP A 40 -6.89 1.87 -4.63
N ILE A 41 -7.03 0.60 -4.21
CA ILE A 41 -5.90 -0.32 -4.06
C ILE A 41 -5.71 -1.12 -5.35
N VAL A 42 -4.48 -1.07 -5.89
CA VAL A 42 -4.04 -1.87 -7.03
C VAL A 42 -3.09 -2.95 -6.55
N TYR A 43 -3.39 -4.19 -6.90
CA TYR A 43 -2.57 -5.35 -6.59
C TYR A 43 -1.67 -5.69 -7.78
N THR A 44 -0.36 -5.47 -7.64
CA THR A 44 0.61 -5.63 -8.72
C THR A 44 1.97 -6.06 -8.19
N ASN A 45 2.76 -6.76 -9.00
CA ASN A 45 4.14 -7.12 -8.69
C ASN A 45 5.18 -6.20 -9.35
N LEU A 46 4.73 -5.16 -10.05
CA LEU A 46 5.58 -4.31 -10.90
C LEU A 46 6.78 -3.73 -10.15
N PHE A 47 6.56 -3.20 -8.94
CA PHE A 47 7.55 -2.37 -8.26
C PHE A 47 8.66 -3.13 -7.54
N THR A 48 8.37 -4.32 -7.02
CA THR A 48 9.30 -5.08 -6.17
C THR A 48 9.58 -6.49 -6.68
N GLY A 49 8.91 -6.93 -7.74
CA GLY A 49 8.96 -8.32 -8.24
C GLY A 49 8.07 -9.29 -7.46
N VAL A 50 7.44 -8.85 -6.36
CA VAL A 50 6.44 -9.60 -5.61
C VAL A 50 5.15 -8.81 -5.55
N HIS A 51 4.00 -9.49 -5.53
CA HIS A 51 2.73 -8.79 -5.48
C HIS A 51 2.54 -8.01 -4.17
N GLY A 52 2.34 -6.71 -4.31
CA GLY A 52 2.03 -5.78 -3.23
C GLY A 52 0.73 -5.01 -3.50
N ASN A 53 0.23 -4.36 -2.45
CA ASN A 53 -0.92 -3.47 -2.52
C ASN A 53 -0.44 -2.02 -2.55
N TYR A 54 -0.81 -1.30 -3.60
CA TYR A 54 -0.37 0.07 -3.83
C TYR A 54 -1.58 0.98 -4.02
N LEU A 55 -1.47 2.23 -3.58
CA LEU A 55 -2.48 3.24 -3.83
C LEU A 55 -2.46 3.64 -5.32
N ARG A 56 -3.61 3.56 -5.99
CA ARG A 56 -3.83 4.00 -7.37
C ARG A 56 -3.30 5.42 -7.62
N PRO A 57 -3.57 6.43 -6.78
CA PRO A 57 -2.99 7.76 -6.96
C PRO A 57 -1.46 7.81 -6.92
N SER A 58 -0.81 6.89 -6.19
CA SER A 58 0.66 6.82 -6.19
C SER A 58 1.21 6.28 -7.51
N ILE A 59 0.47 5.39 -8.17
CA ILE A 59 0.81 4.84 -9.50
C ILE A 59 0.61 5.91 -10.58
N GLU A 60 -0.52 6.62 -10.52
CA GLU A 60 -0.81 7.74 -11.43
C GLU A 60 0.20 8.88 -11.26
N ALA A 61 0.58 9.22 -10.02
CA ALA A 61 1.61 10.23 -9.74
C ALA A 61 3.00 9.83 -10.25
N ALA A 62 3.27 8.51 -10.40
CA ALA A 62 4.47 7.99 -11.04
C ALA A 62 4.40 7.98 -12.58
N GLY A 63 3.27 8.44 -13.17
CA GLY A 63 3.07 8.50 -14.62
C GLY A 63 2.69 7.18 -15.27
N LEU A 64 2.20 6.22 -14.49
CA LEU A 64 1.79 4.90 -14.96
C LEU A 64 0.25 4.79 -15.02
N ASP A 65 -0.25 3.95 -15.93
CA ASP A 65 -1.68 3.61 -15.98
C ASP A 65 -1.96 2.48 -14.98
N PRO A 66 -2.73 2.72 -13.90
CA PRO A 66 -3.09 1.70 -12.92
C PRO A 66 -3.92 0.54 -13.48
N ASP A 67 -4.56 0.71 -14.63
CA ASP A 67 -5.40 -0.31 -15.28
C ASP A 67 -4.66 -1.11 -16.38
N ASP A 68 -3.43 -0.71 -16.71
CA ASP A 68 -2.56 -1.37 -17.72
C ASP A 68 -1.10 -1.44 -17.24
N LEU A 69 -0.90 -2.01 -16.05
CA LEU A 69 0.44 -2.19 -15.49
C LEU A 69 1.13 -3.43 -16.06
N PRO A 70 2.41 -3.34 -16.46
CA PRO A 70 3.20 -4.53 -16.80
C PRO A 70 3.34 -5.48 -15.61
N GLU A 71 3.42 -6.78 -15.91
CA GLU A 71 3.84 -7.78 -14.91
C GLU A 71 5.37 -7.81 -14.81
N SER A 72 5.88 -7.90 -13.58
CA SER A 72 7.32 -8.07 -13.32
C SER A 72 7.70 -9.54 -13.23
N ASP A 73 8.88 -9.89 -13.74
CA ASP A 73 9.48 -11.21 -13.52
C ASP A 73 10.02 -11.30 -12.09
N PRO A 74 9.75 -12.37 -11.32
CA PRO A 74 10.29 -12.58 -9.98
C PRO A 74 11.82 -12.50 -9.89
N SER A 75 12.55 -12.77 -10.97
CA SER A 75 14.01 -12.60 -11.03
C SER A 75 14.46 -11.14 -10.91
N ASN A 76 13.56 -10.18 -11.10
CA ASN A 76 13.80 -8.74 -10.89
C ASN A 76 13.63 -8.30 -9.42
N MET A 77 13.37 -9.23 -8.49
CA MET A 77 13.31 -8.90 -7.06
C MET A 77 14.62 -8.26 -6.59
N ASN A 78 14.51 -7.06 -6.01
CA ASN A 78 15.64 -6.35 -5.43
C ASN A 78 15.29 -5.93 -3.99
N PHE A 79 15.94 -6.58 -3.02
CA PHE A 79 15.72 -6.30 -1.59
C PHE A 79 16.60 -5.17 -1.04
N GLY A 80 17.43 -4.54 -1.87
CA GLY A 80 18.43 -3.57 -1.41
C GLY A 80 19.49 -4.24 -0.54
N SER A 81 20.73 -4.34 -1.01
CA SER A 81 21.83 -4.74 -0.13
C SER A 81 22.15 -3.58 0.81
N GLY A 82 21.71 -3.65 2.07
CA GLY A 82 22.22 -2.79 3.14
C GLY A 82 21.14 -2.23 4.03
N GLY A 83 21.18 -2.63 5.31
CA GLY A 83 20.49 -1.94 6.39
C GLY A 83 21.13 -0.60 6.76
#